data_AF-A0A5B8I4T5-F1
#
_entry.id   AF-A0A5B8I4T5-F1
#
_cell.length_a   1.000
_cell.length_b   1.000
_cell.length_c   1.000
_cell.angle_alpha   90.00
_cell.angle_beta   90.00
_cell.angle_gamma   90.00
#
_symmetry.space_group_name_H-M   'P 1'
#
loop_
_entity.id
_entity.type
_entity.pdbx_description
1 polymer ?
#
loop_
_entity_poly.entity_id
_entity_poly.type
_entity_poly.pdbx_seq_one_letter_code
_entity_poly.pdbx_strand_id
1 'polypeptide(L)' 'MQILHDPVPPSLTAPTPTPVLKTPVTWGAVALWSDQLLDALDTCNADKAAINDLYLRRLQRLKDAAATP' A
#
# COMPACT_ATOMS: atom_id res chain seq x y z
N MET A 1 13.43 3.19 27.11
CA MET A 1 12.88 3.71 25.85
C MET A 1 11.95 2.65 25.27
N GLN A 2 10.64 2.79 25.49
CA GLN A 2 9.67 1.83 24.99
C GLN A 2 9.38 2.17 23.52
N ILE A 3 9.83 1.31 22.61
CA ILE A 3 9.61 1.53 21.18
C ILE A 3 8.15 1.20 20.87
N LEU A 4 7.30 2.22 20.83
CA LEU A 4 5.92 2.16 20.32
C LEU A 4 5.95 2.03 18.78
N HIS A 5 6.38 0.88 18.27
CA HIS A 5 6.26 0.57 16.84
C HIS A 5 5.28 -0.58 16.66
N ASP A 6 4.11 -0.29 16.07
CA ASP A 6 3.36 -1.34 15.42
C ASP A 6 4.19 -1.76 14.18
N PRO A 7 4.46 -3.06 13.98
CA PRO A 7 5.11 -3.50 12.77
C PRO A 7 4.19 -3.19 11.58
N VAL A 8 4.75 -2.67 10.49
CA VAL A 8 3.99 -2.51 9.25
C VAL A 8 3.64 -3.92 8.75
N PRO A 9 2.36 -4.23 8.45
CA PRO A 9 1.99 -5.52 7.89
C PRO A 9 2.83 -5.84 6.65
N PRO A 10 3.39 -7.06 6.52
CA PRO A 10 4.23 -7.42 5.38
C PRO A 10 3.55 -7.18 4.03
N SER A 11 2.22 -7.34 3.96
CA SER A 11 1.41 -7.07 2.77
C SER A 11 1.54 -5.63 2.28
N LEU A 12 1.64 -4.64 3.17
CA LEU A 12 1.79 -3.22 2.81
C LEU A 12 3.20 -2.87 2.35
N THR A 13 4.16 -3.77 2.56
CA THR A 13 5.55 -3.61 2.10
C THR A 13 5.89 -4.52 0.93
N ALA A 14 4.97 -5.42 0.56
CA ALA A 14 5.16 -6.31 -0.57
C ALA A 14 5.06 -5.52 -1.87
N PRO A 15 5.85 -5.85 -2.91
CA PRO A 15 5.71 -5.22 -4.21
C PRO A 15 4.31 -5.46 -4.79
N THR A 16 3.64 -4.38 -5.24
CA THR A 16 2.42 -4.51 -6.04
C THR A 16 2.76 -5.24 -7.35
N PRO A 17 2.01 -6.29 -7.74
CA PRO A 17 2.26 -7.02 -8.98
C PRO A 17 2.20 -6.11 -10.22
N THR A 18 3.20 -6.20 -11.09
CA THR A 18 3.21 -5.49 -12.38
C THR A 18 2.63 -6.38 -13.48
N PRO A 19 1.59 -5.94 -14.22
CA PRO A 19 1.03 -6.73 -15.31
C PRO A 19 2.00 -6.83 -16.50
N VAL A 20 2.05 -8.02 -17.11
CA VAL A 20 2.93 -8.32 -18.25
C VAL A 20 2.17 -8.15 -19.56
N LEU A 21 2.64 -7.26 -20.44
CA LEU A 21 2.10 -7.13 -21.78
C LEU A 21 2.67 -8.24 -22.68
N LYS A 22 1.79 -9.09 -23.21
CA LYS A 22 2.16 -10.22 -24.06
C LYS A 22 2.64 -9.77 -25.45
N THR A 23 3.61 -10.49 -26.01
CA THR A 23 4.10 -10.30 -27.39
C THR A 23 3.70 -11.49 -28.30
N PRO A 24 3.37 -11.26 -29.58
CA PRO A 24 3.22 -9.96 -30.23
C PRO A 24 2.06 -9.16 -29.64
N VAL A 25 2.20 -7.83 -29.61
CA VAL A 25 1.18 -6.95 -29.03
C VAL A 25 -0.05 -6.95 -29.94
N THR A 26 -1.21 -7.19 -29.33
CA THR A 26 -2.52 -7.10 -29.99
C THR A 26 -3.42 -6.15 -29.22
N TRP A 27 -4.44 -5.57 -29.87
CA TRP A 27 -5.42 -4.71 -29.20
C TRP A 27 -6.14 -5.42 -28.05
N GLY A 28 -6.47 -6.71 -28.22
CA GLY A 28 -7.06 -7.52 -27.14
C GLY A 28 -6.11 -7.72 -25.97
N ALA A 29 -4.81 -7.92 -26.23
CA ALA A 29 -3.80 -8.02 -25.18
C ALA A 29 -3.60 -6.70 -24.42
N VAL A 30 -3.70 -5.55 -25.11
CA VAL A 30 -3.65 -4.23 -24.47
C VAL A 30 -4.85 -4.02 -23.56
N ALA A 31 -6.07 -4.37 -24.01
CA ALA A 31 -7.27 -4.24 -23.19
C ALA A 31 -7.17 -5.04 -21.88
N LEU A 32 -6.74 -6.30 -21.95
CA LEU A 32 -6.52 -7.14 -20.76
C LEU A 32 -5.40 -6.60 -19.86
N TRP A 33 -4.30 -6.13 -20.44
CA TRP A 33 -3.20 -5.55 -19.69
C TRP A 33 -3.61 -4.25 -18.97
N SER A 34 -4.40 -3.39 -19.63
CA SER A 34 -4.91 -2.15 -19.04
C SER A 34 -5.86 -2.40 -17.87
N ASP A 35 -6.71 -3.43 -17.96
CA ASP A 35 -7.57 -3.88 -16.86
C ASP A 35 -6.73 -4.28 -15.63
N GLN A 36 -5.75 -5.16 -15.82
CA GLN A 36 -4.82 -5.57 -14.76
C GLN A 36 -3.99 -4.42 -14.19
N LEU A 37 -3.69 -3.40 -15.01
CA LEU A 37 -2.99 -2.21 -14.54
C LEU A 37 -3.88 -1.37 -13.61
N LEU A 38 -5.17 -1.25 -13.90
CA LEU A 38 -6.11 -0.55 -13.02
C LEU A 38 -6.24 -1.29 -11.68
N ASP A 39 -6.35 -2.61 -11.67
CA ASP A 39 -6.35 -3.42 -10.45
C ASP A 39 -5.08 -3.21 -9.60
N ALA A 40 -3.92 -3.15 -10.25
CA ALA A 40 -2.64 -2.88 -9.57
C ALA A 40 -2.61 -1.46 -8.98
N LEU A 41 -3.13 -0.46 -9.69
CA LEU A 41 -3.23 0.91 -9.19
C LEU A 41 -4.18 1.03 -7.99
N ASP A 42 -5.33 0.35 -8.04
CA ASP A 42 -6.29 0.32 -6.94
C ASP A 42 -5.67 -0.32 -5.69
N THR A 43 -4.99 -1.45 -5.86
CA THR A 43 -4.24 -2.11 -4.77
C THR A 43 -3.19 -1.17 -4.17
N CYS A 44 -2.37 -0.54 -5.01
CA CYS A 44 -1.34 0.40 -4.58
C CYS A 44 -1.92 1.61 -3.82
N ASN A 45 -3.06 2.12 -4.26
CA ASN A 45 -3.72 3.24 -3.58
C ASN A 45 -4.34 2.82 -2.25
N ALA A 46 -4.89 1.62 -2.15
CA ALA A 46 -5.38 1.06 -0.90
C ALA A 46 -4.23 0.89 0.13
N ASP A 47 -3.08 0.37 -0.32
CA ASP A 47 -1.91 0.19 0.55
C ASP A 47 -1.38 1.53 1.09
N LYS A 48 -1.32 2.57 0.25
CA LYS A 48 -0.96 3.93 0.69
C LYS A 48 -1.92 4.47 1.75
N ALA A 49 -3.22 4.25 1.57
CA ALA A 49 -4.22 4.69 2.53
C ALA A 49 -4.04 3.98 3.88
N ALA A 50 -3.80 2.67 3.87
CA ALA A 50 -3.53 1.89 5.07
C ALA A 50 -2.24 2.33 5.79
N ILE A 51 -1.16 2.61 5.05
CA ILE A 51 0.08 3.14 5.62
C ILE A 51 -0.15 4.51 6.28
N ASN A 52 -0.93 5.39 5.64
CA ASN A 52 -1.25 6.70 6.21
C ASN A 52 -2.07 6.58 7.51
N ASP A 53 -3.03 5.65 7.57
CA ASP A 53 -3.79 5.37 8.79
C ASP A 53 -2.88 4.85 9.92
N LEU A 54 -1.96 3.93 9.63
CA LEU A 54 -0.95 3.47 10.60
C LEU A 54 -0.09 4.62 11.12
N TYR A 55 0.31 5.55 10.25
CA TYR A 55 1.06 6.73 10.62
C TYR A 55 0.26 7.66 11.55
N LEU A 56 -1.00 7.93 11.24
CA LEU A 56 -1.87 8.75 12.10
C LEU A 56 -2.10 8.12 13.48
N ARG A 57 -2.30 6.80 13.54
CA ARG A 57 -2.41 6.06 14.82
C ARG A 57 -1.14 6.16 15.64
N ARG A 58 0.03 6.05 14.99
CA ARG A 58 1.33 6.26 15.64
C ARG A 58 1.46 7.67 16.20
N LEU A 59 1.09 8.70 15.44
CA LEU A 59 1.11 10.08 15.92
C LEU A 59 0.19 10.29 17.12
N GLN A 60 -1.01 9.71 17.10
CA GLN A 60 -1.94 9.84 18.22
C GLN A 60 -1.36 9.25 19.51
N ARG A 61 -0.80 8.04 19.45
CA ARG A 61 -0.15 7.42 20.62
C ARG A 61 1.03 8.22 21.16
N LEU A 62 1.81 8.86 20.28
CA LEU A 62 2.90 9.74 20.71
C LEU A 62 2.37 10.97 21.45
N LYS A 63 1.24 11.54 20.99
CA LYS A 63 0.56 12.63 21.70
C LYS A 63 0.04 12.18 23.06
N ASP A 64 -0.61 11.02 23.13
CA ASP A 64 -1.19 10.47 24.36
C ASP A 64 -0.08 10.16 25.39
N ALA A 65 1.04 9.58 24.94
CA ALA A 65 2.20 9.30 25.79
C ALA A 65 2.84 10.58 26.33
N ALA A 66 2.90 11.65 25.53
CA ALA A 66 3.41 12.95 25.98
C ALA A 66 2.46 13.68 26.95
N ALA A 67 1.17 13.34 26.95
CA ALA A 67 0.15 13.92 27.81
C ALA A 67 -0.01 13.20 29.16
N THR A 68 0.64 12.04 29.33
CA THR A 68 0.65 11.30 30.60
C THR A 68 1.77 11.87 31.49
N PRO A 69 1.48 12.45 32.67
CA PRO A 69 2.47 13.07 33.54
C PRO A 69 3.45 12.08 34.18
#